data_AF-A0A537IKQ6-F1
#
_entry.id   AF-A0A537IKQ6-F1
#
_cell.length_a   1.000
_cell.length_b   1.000
_cell.length_c   1.000
_cell.angle_alpha   90.00
_cell.angle_beta   90.00
_cell.angle_gamma   90.00
#
_symmetry.space_group_name_H-M   'P 1'
#
loop_
_entity.id
_entity.type
_entity.pdbx_description
1 polymer ?
#
loop_
_entity_poly.entity_id
_entity_poly.type
_entity_poly.pdbx_seq_one_letter_code
_entity_poly.pdbx_strand_id
1 'polypeptide(L)'
;MADAEVPGRAPSVCGQCGTQIAPALLACPSCQRLVHAEELKRFAVTAERAAQLGDPSAALAAWRQALDLLPTDATQHQVVSARIAALSRSLDGSPAAAKHGSGWGKGAAGVGALGALLFKFKFALMFVLTKAKLLLLGLTKAGTFFSMLLSAGLYWTIWGWKFAFGLVLSIYIHEMGHVQALQRNGIKATAPMFIPG
;
A
#
# COMPACT_ATOMS: atom_id res chain seq x y z
N MET A 1 1.27 -12.26 53.17
CA MET A 1 1.76 -12.47 51.79
C MET A 1 0.89 -13.55 51.19
N ALA A 2 0.11 -13.22 50.14
CA ALA A 2 -0.74 -14.19 49.45
C ALA A 2 -0.08 -14.52 48.11
N ASP A 3 0.46 -15.72 48.01
CA ASP A 3 0.94 -16.31 46.76
C ASP A 3 -0.28 -16.55 45.86
N ALA A 4 -0.43 -15.67 44.86
CA ALA A 4 -1.41 -15.85 43.80
C ALA A 4 -0.87 -16.87 42.79
N GLU A 5 -1.22 -18.14 42.99
CA GLU A 5 -1.05 -19.21 42.02
C GLU A 5 -1.82 -18.82 40.74
N VAL A 6 -1.11 -18.31 39.72
CA VAL A 6 -1.69 -18.09 38.40
C VAL A 6 -1.97 -19.46 37.79
N PRO A 7 -3.23 -19.84 37.48
CA PRO A 7 -3.52 -21.15 36.92
C PRO A 7 -2.73 -21.31 35.63
N GLY A 8 -1.79 -22.26 35.65
CA GLY A 8 -0.86 -22.55 34.56
C GLY A 8 -1.63 -22.92 33.30
N ARG A 9 -1.82 -21.93 32.42
CA ARG A 9 -2.37 -22.15 31.08
C ARG A 9 -1.41 -23.09 30.35
N ALA A 10 -1.94 -24.19 29.83
CA ALA A 10 -1.14 -25.21 29.15
C ALA A 10 -0.29 -24.58 28.01
N PRO A 11 0.95 -25.05 27.79
CA PRO A 11 1.77 -24.57 26.69
C PRO A 11 1.04 -24.80 25.37
N SER A 12 0.91 -23.74 24.57
CA SER A 12 0.30 -23.83 23.26
C SER A 12 1.35 -24.18 22.21
N VAL A 13 0.95 -24.84 21.13
CA VAL A 13 1.85 -25.18 20.04
C VAL A 13 1.71 -24.14 18.93
N CYS A 14 2.83 -23.67 18.38
CA CYS A 14 2.81 -22.80 17.22
C CYS A 14 2.15 -23.50 16.03
N GLY A 15 1.05 -22.96 15.52
CA GLY A 15 0.35 -23.53 14.35
C GLY A 15 1.13 -23.48 13.03
N GLN A 16 2.32 -22.84 12.99
CA GLN A 16 3.15 -22.76 11.79
C GLN A 16 4.41 -23.63 11.87
N CYS A 17 5.14 -23.62 12.99
CA CYS A 17 6.43 -24.32 13.11
C CYS A 17 6.45 -25.43 14.17
N GLY A 18 5.35 -25.66 14.89
CA GLY A 18 5.25 -26.75 15.88
C GLY A 18 6.00 -26.52 17.20
N THR A 19 6.63 -25.35 17.40
CA THR A 19 7.34 -25.03 18.66
C THR A 19 6.35 -24.87 19.82
N GLN A 20 6.71 -25.37 21.01
CA GLN A 20 5.95 -25.11 22.23
C GLN A 20 6.16 -23.66 22.68
N ILE A 21 5.07 -22.96 22.96
CA ILE A 21 5.05 -21.55 23.30
C ILE A 21 4.44 -21.40 24.70
N ALA A 22 5.15 -20.64 25.55
CA ALA A 22 4.62 -20.24 26.84
C ALA A 22 3.43 -19.27 26.66
N PRO A 23 2.36 -19.36 27.47
CA PRO A 23 1.15 -18.55 27.29
C PRO A 23 1.34 -17.03 27.31
N ALA A 24 2.43 -16.54 27.88
CA ALA A 24 2.75 -15.11 27.98
C ALA A 24 3.46 -14.55 26.72
N LEU A 25 3.88 -15.40 25.78
CA LEU A 25 4.58 -14.97 24.56
C LEU A 25 3.58 -14.45 23.52
N LEU A 26 3.77 -13.22 23.07
CA LEU A 26 2.97 -12.60 22.01
C LEU A 26 3.42 -13.02 20.60
N ALA A 27 4.69 -13.43 20.45
CA ALA A 27 5.27 -13.93 19.22
C ALA A 27 6.05 -15.24 19.46
N CYS A 28 6.02 -16.14 18.49
CA CYS A 28 6.77 -17.39 18.54
C CYS A 28 8.28 -17.11 18.44
N PRO A 29 9.12 -17.60 19.37
CA PRO A 29 10.56 -17.35 19.32
C PRO A 29 11.27 -18.03 18.14
N SER A 30 10.68 -19.10 17.58
CA SER A 30 11.28 -19.87 16.47
C SER A 30 10.96 -19.29 15.09
N CYS A 31 9.70 -18.90 14.84
CA CYS A 31 9.26 -18.42 13.52
C CYS A 31 8.73 -16.99 13.50
N GLN A 32 8.75 -16.28 14.64
CA GLN A 32 8.28 -14.90 14.80
C GLN A 32 6.80 -14.68 14.44
N ARG A 33 5.99 -15.74 14.36
CA ARG A 33 4.55 -15.64 14.15
C ARG A 33 3.86 -15.11 15.41
N LEU A 34 2.93 -14.17 15.25
CA LEU A 34 2.01 -13.74 16.29
C LEU A 34 1.16 -14.90 16.78
N VAL A 35 1.13 -15.09 18.10
CA VAL A 35 0.38 -16.15 18.77
C VAL A 35 -1.12 -15.87 18.70
N HIS A 36 -1.49 -14.61 18.87
CA HIS A 36 -2.89 -14.13 18.92
C HIS A 36 -3.41 -13.63 17.57
N ALA A 37 -2.93 -14.20 16.45
CA ALA A 37 -3.27 -13.72 15.10
C ALA A 37 -4.79 -13.71 14.82
N GLU A 38 -5.55 -14.69 15.33
CA GLU A 38 -7.00 -14.75 15.14
C GLU A 38 -7.76 -13.76 16.02
N GLU A 39 -7.32 -13.53 17.25
CA GLU A 39 -7.91 -12.52 18.14
C GLU A 39 -7.69 -11.11 17.58
N LEU A 40 -6.50 -10.83 17.04
CA LEU A 40 -6.18 -9.57 16.38
C LEU A 40 -7.08 -9.30 15.16
N LYS A 41 -7.35 -10.31 14.34
CA LYS A 41 -8.31 -10.18 13.23
C LYS A 41 -9.71 -9.86 13.73
N ARG A 42 -10.15 -10.50 14.82
CA ARG A 42 -11.48 -10.22 15.42
C ARG A 42 -11.58 -8.78 15.91
N PHE A 43 -10.55 -8.26 16.56
CA PHE A 43 -10.53 -6.85 16.97
C PHE A 43 -10.51 -5.89 15.78
N ALA A 44 -9.75 -6.18 14.73
CA ALA A 44 -9.74 -5.37 13.51
C ALA A 44 -11.13 -5.28 12.86
N VAL A 45 -11.80 -6.43 12.69
CA VAL A 45 -13.17 -6.50 12.16
C VAL A 45 -14.16 -5.74 13.05
N THR A 46 -14.01 -5.86 14.37
CA THR A 46 -14.87 -5.16 15.34
C THR A 46 -14.70 -3.65 15.24
N ALA A 47 -13.46 -3.19 15.13
CA ALA A 47 -13.14 -1.78 14.99
C ALA A 47 -13.63 -1.19 13.64
N GLU A 48 -13.50 -1.95 12.55
CA GLU A 48 -14.01 -1.57 11.24
C GLU A 48 -15.53 -1.48 11.22
N ARG A 49 -16.23 -2.44 11.84
CA ARG A 49 -17.69 -2.39 11.98
C ARG A 49 -18.13 -1.17 12.78
N ALA A 50 -17.46 -0.88 13.91
CA ALA A 50 -17.77 0.30 14.72
C ALA A 50 -17.56 1.61 13.92
N ALA A 51 -16.49 1.68 13.12
CA ALA A 51 -16.24 2.82 12.26
C ALA A 51 -17.32 2.98 11.17
N GLN A 52 -17.80 1.89 10.56
CA GLN A 52 -18.89 1.92 9.57
C GLN A 52 -20.22 2.36 10.18
N LEU A 53 -20.47 2.03 11.44
CA LEU A 53 -21.64 2.46 12.21
C LEU A 53 -21.54 3.90 12.71
N GLY A 54 -20.40 4.58 12.47
CA GLY A 54 -20.19 5.95 12.93
C GLY A 54 -19.91 6.07 14.43
N ASP A 55 -19.44 4.99 15.08
CA ASP A 55 -19.02 4.99 16.48
C ASP A 55 -17.48 4.95 16.61
N PRO A 56 -16.81 6.12 16.54
CA PRO A 56 -15.36 6.21 16.70
C PRO A 56 -14.87 5.78 18.09
N SER A 57 -15.73 5.84 19.11
CA SER A 57 -15.36 5.48 20.49
C SER A 57 -15.22 3.96 20.65
N ALA A 58 -16.19 3.20 20.13
CA ALA A 58 -16.12 1.75 20.08
C ALA A 58 -14.99 1.26 19.16
N ALA A 59 -14.74 1.95 18.05
CA ALA A 59 -13.62 1.64 17.17
C ALA A 59 -12.28 1.80 17.89
N LEU A 60 -12.08 2.89 18.63
CA LEU A 60 -10.87 3.16 19.39
C LEU A 60 -10.67 2.17 20.55
N ALA A 61 -11.75 1.76 21.25
CA ALA A 61 -11.68 0.72 22.27
C ALA A 61 -11.18 -0.62 21.70
N ALA A 62 -11.71 -1.04 20.55
CA ALA A 62 -11.27 -2.27 19.88
C ALA A 62 -9.81 -2.21 19.42
N TRP A 63 -9.33 -1.06 18.93
CA TRP A 63 -7.91 -0.90 18.57
C TRP A 63 -6.98 -0.92 19.79
N ARG A 64 -7.40 -0.37 20.94
CA ARG A 64 -6.61 -0.45 22.19
C ARG A 64 -6.43 -1.89 22.66
N GLN A 65 -7.50 -2.68 22.65
CA GLN A 65 -7.45 -4.11 23.00
C GLN A 65 -6.55 -4.91 22.03
N ALA A 66 -6.53 -4.55 20.75
CA ALA A 66 -5.61 -5.15 19.79
C ALA A 66 -4.14 -4.80 20.11
N LEU A 67 -3.86 -3.58 20.59
CA LEU A 67 -2.50 -3.15 20.91
C LEU A 67 -1.87 -3.98 22.04
N ASP A 68 -2.67 -4.40 23.03
CA ASP A 68 -2.22 -5.23 24.16
C ASP A 68 -1.72 -6.63 23.74
N LEU A 69 -2.16 -7.09 22.56
CA LEU A 69 -1.79 -8.40 22.00
C LEU A 69 -0.63 -8.31 20.99
N LEU A 70 -0.03 -7.13 20.81
CA LEU A 70 1.07 -6.90 19.87
C LEU A 70 2.41 -6.67 20.61
N PRO A 71 3.51 -7.29 20.14
CA PRO A 71 4.85 -6.92 20.56
C PRO A 71 5.15 -5.45 20.22
N THR A 72 5.81 -4.72 21.13
CA THR A 72 6.11 -3.29 20.96
C THR A 72 7.10 -2.99 19.83
N ASP A 73 7.94 -3.97 19.48
CA ASP A 73 8.92 -3.92 18.39
C ASP A 73 8.33 -4.29 17.03
N ALA A 74 7.09 -4.79 16.97
CA ALA A 74 6.44 -5.14 15.72
C ALA A 74 6.02 -3.88 14.91
N THR A 75 6.22 -3.91 13.59
CA THR A 75 5.71 -2.86 12.68
C THR A 75 4.20 -2.67 12.81
N GLN A 76 3.47 -3.75 13.11
CA GLN A 76 2.03 -3.71 13.35
C GLN A 76 1.68 -2.84 14.56
N HIS A 77 2.52 -2.80 15.59
CA HIS A 77 2.28 -2.01 16.80
C HIS A 77 2.38 -0.52 16.48
N GLN A 78 3.33 -0.12 15.63
CA GLN A 78 3.43 1.25 15.10
C GLN A 78 2.20 1.65 14.28
N VAL A 79 1.69 0.76 13.42
CA VAL A 79 0.50 1.03 12.60
C VAL A 79 -0.75 1.19 13.47
N VAL A 80 -0.96 0.29 14.44
CA VAL A 80 -2.13 0.31 15.32
C VAL A 80 -2.07 1.51 16.27
N SER A 81 -0.91 1.81 16.87
CA SER A 81 -0.75 3.01 17.72
C SER A 81 -0.99 4.31 16.97
N ALA A 82 -0.51 4.45 15.73
CA ALA A 82 -0.79 5.61 14.89
C ALA A 82 -2.29 5.77 14.59
N ARG A 83 -3.01 4.66 14.37
CA ARG A 83 -4.46 4.64 14.16
C ARG A 83 -5.22 5.05 15.41
N ILE A 84 -4.83 4.55 16.59
CA ILE A 84 -5.41 4.97 17.88
C ILE A 84 -5.22 6.48 18.08
N ALA A 85 -4.02 7.01 17.82
CA ALA A 85 -3.75 8.44 17.93
C ALA A 85 -4.62 9.29 16.98
N ALA A 86 -4.85 8.82 15.76
CA ALA A 86 -5.75 9.47 14.80
C ALA A 86 -7.21 9.47 15.28
N LEU A 87 -7.70 8.33 15.78
CA LEU A 87 -9.06 8.21 16.31
C LEU A 87 -9.26 9.04 17.58
N SER A 88 -8.27 9.07 18.49
CA SER A 88 -8.33 9.93 19.68
C SER A 88 -8.49 11.39 19.28
N ARG A 89 -7.67 11.90 18.36
CA ARG A 89 -7.80 13.29 17.86
C ARG A 89 -9.16 13.59 17.25
N SER A 90 -9.81 12.61 16.60
CA SER A 90 -11.15 12.81 16.05
C SER A 90 -12.25 12.83 17.11
N LEU A 91 -12.06 12.14 18.24
CA LEU A 91 -12.97 12.14 19.38
C LEU A 91 -12.77 13.38 20.27
N ASP A 92 -11.51 13.76 20.48
CA ASP A 92 -11.13 14.94 21.27
C ASP A 92 -11.52 16.25 20.55
N GLY A 93 -11.81 16.18 19.25
CA GLY A 93 -12.14 17.33 18.41
C GLY A 93 -13.52 17.26 17.74
N SER A 94 -14.52 17.93 18.32
CA SER A 94 -15.73 18.38 17.62
C SER A 94 -16.19 19.75 18.15
N PRO A 95 -16.44 20.77 17.29
CA PRO A 95 -15.55 21.38 16.30
C PRO A 95 -14.92 22.67 16.85
N ALA A 96 -13.60 22.83 16.71
CA ALA A 96 -12.99 24.16 16.59
C ALA A 96 -12.46 24.28 15.17
N ALA A 97 -12.99 25.28 14.46
CA ALA A 97 -12.69 25.58 13.08
C ALA A 97 -11.19 25.54 12.77
N ALA A 98 -10.78 24.63 11.91
CA ALA A 98 -9.68 24.87 10.99
C ALA A 98 -10.24 24.71 9.58
N LYS A 99 -10.82 25.81 9.07
CA LYS A 99 -10.90 26.01 7.63
C LYS A 99 -9.46 25.88 7.12
N HIS A 100 -9.12 24.77 6.49
CA HIS A 100 -7.98 24.76 5.58
C HIS A 100 -8.41 25.56 4.34
N GLY A 101 -8.40 26.88 4.49
CA GLY A 101 -8.46 27.78 3.36
C GLY A 101 -7.16 27.59 2.59
N SER A 102 -7.18 26.71 1.59
CA SER A 102 -6.15 26.68 0.57
C SER A 102 -6.14 28.07 -0.09
N GLY A 103 -5.19 28.90 0.32
CA GLY A 103 -4.94 30.23 -0.22
C GLY A 103 -4.35 30.19 -1.62
N TRP A 104 -4.95 29.43 -2.52
CA TRP A 104 -4.60 29.40 -3.93
C TRP A 104 -5.85 29.69 -4.75
N GLY A 105 -5.92 30.89 -5.32
CA GLY A 105 -6.96 31.19 -6.31
C GLY A 105 -7.69 32.51 -6.13
N LYS A 106 -6.97 33.61 -5.85
CA LYS A 106 -7.44 34.95 -6.23
C LYS A 106 -6.37 35.66 -7.04
N GLY A 107 -6.12 35.10 -8.22
CA GLY A 107 -5.22 35.62 -9.26
C GLY A 107 -5.24 34.83 -10.56
N ALA A 108 -6.10 33.82 -10.70
CA ALA A 108 -6.08 32.86 -11.80
C ALA A 108 -7.25 33.02 -12.79
N ALA A 109 -7.84 34.22 -12.90
CA ALA A 109 -8.78 34.52 -13.99
C ALA A 109 -8.07 35.08 -15.25
N GLY A 110 -6.88 35.67 -15.10
CA GLY A 110 -6.12 36.24 -16.24
C GLY A 110 -4.99 35.35 -16.79
N VAL A 111 -4.36 34.53 -15.95
CA VAL A 111 -3.15 33.75 -16.35
C VAL A 111 -3.49 32.35 -16.88
N GLY A 112 -4.64 31.77 -16.48
CA GLY A 112 -5.07 30.45 -16.94
C GLY A 112 -5.40 30.39 -18.43
N ALA A 113 -5.96 31.46 -19.00
CA ALA A 113 -6.30 31.52 -20.42
C ALA A 113 -5.05 31.64 -21.31
N LEU A 114 -4.07 32.47 -20.94
CA LEU A 114 -2.78 32.55 -21.66
C LEU A 114 -1.96 31.27 -21.50
N GLY A 115 -1.92 30.69 -20.30
CA GLY A 115 -1.20 29.44 -20.03
C GLY A 115 -1.79 28.25 -20.80
N ALA A 116 -3.11 28.11 -20.83
CA ALA A 116 -3.79 27.05 -21.60
C ALA A 116 -3.67 27.24 -23.12
N LEU A 117 -3.65 28.48 -23.60
CA LEU A 117 -3.47 28.77 -25.03
C LEU A 117 -2.02 28.54 -25.48
N LEU A 118 -1.03 28.93 -24.66
CA LEU A 118 0.39 28.63 -24.90
C LEU A 118 0.68 27.12 -24.84
N PHE A 119 0.05 26.40 -23.91
CA PHE A 119 0.17 24.95 -23.83
C PHE A 119 -0.47 24.29 -25.05
N LYS A 120 -1.69 24.70 -25.46
CA LYS A 120 -2.33 24.21 -26.69
C LYS A 120 -1.50 24.50 -27.95
N PHE A 121 -0.90 25.68 -28.06
CA PHE A 121 -0.10 26.06 -29.22
C PHE A 121 1.24 25.33 -29.28
N LYS A 122 1.94 25.18 -28.14
CA LYS A 122 3.19 24.40 -28.06
C LYS A 122 2.98 22.91 -28.35
N PHE A 123 1.90 22.32 -27.83
CA PHE A 123 1.58 20.90 -28.10
C PHE A 123 1.12 20.68 -29.54
N ALA A 124 0.28 21.56 -30.09
CA ALA A 124 -0.14 21.47 -31.50
C ALA A 124 1.06 21.61 -32.44
N LEU A 125 1.96 22.57 -32.20
CA LEU A 125 3.15 22.77 -33.03
C LEU A 125 4.12 21.58 -32.93
N MET A 126 4.33 21.03 -31.73
CA MET A 126 5.17 19.84 -31.55
C MET A 126 4.54 18.58 -32.16
N PHE A 127 3.22 18.44 -32.12
CA PHE A 127 2.49 17.34 -32.77
C PHE A 127 2.54 17.45 -34.30
N VAL A 128 2.44 18.66 -34.86
CA VAL A 128 2.55 18.90 -36.30
C VAL A 128 3.99 18.70 -36.78
N LEU A 129 4.99 19.18 -36.05
CA LEU A 129 6.41 18.95 -36.36
C LEU A 129 6.79 17.47 -36.29
N THR A 130 6.27 16.73 -35.31
CA THR A 130 6.49 15.27 -35.23
C THR A 130 5.75 14.52 -36.33
N LYS A 131 4.50 14.89 -36.66
CA LYS A 131 3.76 14.30 -37.79
C LYS A 131 4.41 14.57 -39.14
N ALA A 132 4.91 15.78 -39.39
CA ALA A 132 5.57 16.13 -40.65
C ALA A 132 6.92 15.40 -40.80
N LYS A 133 7.71 15.33 -39.72
CA LYS A 133 9.00 14.63 -39.72
C LYS A 133 8.84 13.11 -39.79
N LEU A 134 7.80 12.55 -39.16
CA LEU A 134 7.45 11.12 -39.23
C LEU A 134 6.84 10.75 -40.59
N LEU A 135 6.10 11.64 -41.25
CA LEU A 135 5.61 11.39 -42.61
C LEU A 135 6.75 11.44 -43.64
N LEU A 136 7.71 12.36 -43.50
CA LEU A 136 8.89 12.39 -44.37
C LEU A 136 9.80 11.17 -44.19
N LEU A 137 10.02 10.71 -42.95
CA LEU A 137 10.83 9.53 -42.65
C LEU A 137 10.08 8.20 -42.83
N GLY A 138 8.76 8.19 -42.64
CA GLY A 138 7.89 7.03 -42.78
C GLY A 138 7.60 6.70 -44.24
N LEU A 139 7.54 7.70 -45.13
CA LEU A 139 7.30 7.47 -46.56
C LEU A 139 8.48 6.79 -47.26
N THR A 140 9.70 6.87 -46.70
CA THR A 140 10.90 6.19 -47.22
C THR A 140 11.13 4.78 -46.62
N LYS A 141 10.35 4.38 -45.60
CA LYS A 141 10.45 3.07 -44.90
C LYS A 141 9.06 2.49 -44.56
N ALA A 142 8.07 2.68 -45.44
CA ALA A 142 6.66 2.39 -45.16
C ALA A 142 6.37 0.91 -44.83
N GLY A 143 7.04 -0.04 -45.50
CA GLY A 143 6.78 -1.47 -45.30
C GLY A 143 7.14 -1.99 -43.91
N THR A 144 8.30 -1.59 -43.38
CA THR A 144 8.77 -2.02 -42.05
C THR A 144 7.96 -1.36 -40.95
N PHE A 145 7.65 -0.07 -41.08
CA PHE A 145 6.87 0.67 -40.08
C PHE A 145 5.42 0.16 -39.99
N PHE A 146 4.80 -0.18 -41.12
CA PHE A 146 3.45 -0.75 -41.14
C PHE A 146 3.42 -2.15 -40.52
N SER A 147 4.40 -3.00 -40.81
CA SER A 147 4.51 -4.33 -40.18
C SER A 147 4.70 -4.26 -38.66
N MET A 148 5.48 -3.28 -38.18
CA MET A 148 5.75 -3.08 -36.76
C MET A 148 4.53 -2.50 -36.02
N LEU A 149 3.81 -1.56 -36.64
CA LEU A 149 2.54 -1.05 -36.11
C LEU A 149 1.42 -2.09 -36.13
N LEU A 150 1.35 -2.94 -37.17
CA LEU A 150 0.37 -4.01 -37.25
C LEU A 150 0.58 -5.04 -36.13
N SER A 151 1.83 -5.46 -35.90
CA SER A 151 2.19 -6.32 -34.76
C SER A 151 1.89 -5.64 -33.42
N ALA A 152 2.27 -4.38 -33.25
CA ALA A 152 1.96 -3.64 -32.02
C ALA A 152 0.45 -3.48 -31.78
N GLY A 153 -0.34 -3.28 -32.85
CA GLY A 153 -1.80 -3.23 -32.81
C GLY A 153 -2.44 -4.60 -32.51
N LEU A 154 -1.90 -5.70 -33.06
CA LEU A 154 -2.33 -7.06 -32.71
C LEU A 154 -2.03 -7.36 -31.23
N TYR A 155 -0.82 -7.10 -30.75
CA TYR A 155 -0.49 -7.36 -29.33
C TYR A 155 -1.26 -6.44 -28.37
N TRP A 156 -1.53 -5.20 -28.76
CA TRP A 156 -2.42 -4.30 -28.01
C TRP A 156 -3.83 -4.89 -27.91
N THR A 157 -4.40 -5.38 -29.00
CA THR A 157 -5.78 -5.89 -29.03
C THR A 157 -5.94 -7.25 -28.34
N ILE A 158 -4.91 -8.10 -28.41
CA ILE A 158 -4.97 -9.47 -27.85
C ILE A 158 -4.89 -9.46 -26.32
N TRP A 159 -4.00 -8.66 -25.71
CA TRP A 159 -3.80 -8.68 -24.26
C TRP A 159 -4.23 -7.39 -23.55
N GLY A 160 -4.33 -6.27 -24.27
CA GLY A 160 -4.78 -5.01 -23.70
C GLY A 160 -3.82 -4.42 -22.66
N TRP A 161 -3.99 -3.14 -22.39
CA TRP A 161 -3.19 -2.43 -21.38
C TRP A 161 -3.39 -3.00 -19.96
N LYS A 162 -4.55 -3.63 -19.70
CA LYS A 162 -4.88 -4.24 -18.41
C LYS A 162 -4.01 -5.46 -18.10
N PHE A 163 -3.69 -6.29 -19.11
CA PHE A 163 -2.80 -7.43 -18.92
C PHE A 163 -1.36 -6.97 -18.69
N ALA A 164 -0.87 -5.99 -19.47
CA ALA A 164 0.47 -5.45 -19.29
C ALA A 164 0.65 -4.86 -17.88
N PHE A 165 -0.32 -4.06 -17.40
CA PHE A 165 -0.31 -3.56 -16.03
C PHE A 165 -0.41 -4.68 -14.99
N GLY A 166 -1.27 -5.67 -15.22
CA GLY A 166 -1.42 -6.82 -14.34
C GLY A 166 -0.14 -7.65 -14.22
N LEU A 167 0.56 -7.89 -15.32
CA LEU A 167 1.82 -8.64 -15.36
C LEU A 167 2.92 -7.89 -14.59
N VAL A 168 3.09 -6.59 -14.86
CA VAL A 168 4.08 -5.75 -14.16
C VAL A 168 3.77 -5.68 -12.66
N LEU A 169 2.50 -5.50 -12.29
CA LEU A 169 2.08 -5.46 -10.89
C LEU A 169 2.28 -6.81 -10.20
N SER A 170 2.01 -7.92 -10.90
CA SER A 170 2.23 -9.28 -10.39
C SER A 170 3.71 -9.54 -10.13
N ILE A 171 4.58 -9.20 -11.07
CA ILE A 171 6.04 -9.35 -10.92
C ILE A 171 6.54 -8.47 -9.77
N TYR A 172 6.08 -7.23 -9.68
CA TYR A 172 6.45 -6.33 -8.59
C TYR A 172 6.04 -6.87 -7.21
N ILE A 173 4.80 -7.35 -7.07
CA ILE A 173 4.32 -7.94 -5.81
C ILE A 173 5.11 -9.22 -5.48
N HIS A 174 5.40 -10.06 -6.47
CA HIS A 174 6.20 -11.27 -6.30
C HIS A 174 7.62 -10.94 -5.80
N GLU A 175 8.28 -9.96 -6.42
CA GLU A 175 9.64 -9.55 -6.09
C GLU A 175 9.71 -8.90 -4.69
N MET A 176 8.75 -8.04 -4.36
CA MET A 176 8.65 -7.45 -3.03
C MET A 176 8.33 -8.50 -1.96
N GLY A 177 7.64 -9.58 -2.31
CA GLY A 177 7.41 -10.73 -1.43
C GLY A 177 8.70 -11.44 -1.01
N HIS A 178 9.63 -11.65 -1.95
CA HIS A 178 10.96 -12.21 -1.66
C HIS A 178 11.76 -11.29 -0.75
N VAL A 179 11.77 -9.98 -1.02
CA VAL A 179 12.45 -8.99 -0.19
C VAL A 179 11.87 -8.99 1.24
N GLN A 180 10.55 -9.02 1.37
CA GLN A 180 9.87 -9.06 2.67
C GLN A 180 10.20 -10.35 3.45
N ALA A 181 10.31 -11.50 2.77
CA ALA A 181 10.69 -12.78 3.39
C ALA A 181 12.16 -12.79 3.82
N LEU A 182 13.06 -12.23 3.03
CA LEU A 182 14.50 -12.13 3.35
C LEU A 182 14.76 -11.14 4.50
N GLN A 183 14.06 -10.00 4.51
CA GLN A 183 14.11 -9.04 5.61
C GLN A 183 13.62 -9.65 6.93
N ARG A 184 12.61 -10.52 6.89
CA ARG A 184 12.12 -11.25 8.08
C ARG A 184 13.13 -12.27 8.63
N ASN A 185 14.02 -12.79 7.79
CA ASN A 185 15.09 -13.72 8.18
C ASN A 185 16.41 -13.02 8.55
N GLY A 186 16.39 -11.68 8.74
CA GLY A 186 17.54 -10.93 9.24
C GLY A 186 18.64 -10.64 8.21
N ILE A 187 18.41 -10.97 6.93
CA ILE A 187 19.35 -10.67 5.84
C ILE A 187 18.93 -9.33 5.24
N LYS A 188 19.78 -8.30 5.39
CA LYS A 188 19.60 -7.00 4.71
C LYS A 188 19.81 -7.18 3.21
N ALA A 189 18.79 -7.66 2.51
CA ALA A 189 18.78 -7.73 1.06
C ALA A 189 18.72 -6.31 0.47
N THR A 190 19.73 -5.94 -0.31
CA THR A 190 19.71 -4.76 -1.18
C THR A 190 18.91 -5.03 -2.45
N ALA A 191 18.58 -3.94 -3.17
CA ALA A 191 17.65 -3.86 -4.31
C ALA A 191 17.66 -5.07 -5.29
N PRO A 192 16.50 -5.43 -5.86
CA PRO A 192 16.32 -6.63 -6.66
C PRO A 192 17.28 -6.63 -7.86
N MET A 193 18.20 -7.58 -7.87
CA MET A 193 19.02 -7.90 -9.03
C MET A 193 18.29 -8.99 -9.80
N PHE A 194 17.69 -8.64 -10.94
CA PHE A 194 17.22 -9.64 -11.91
C PHE A 194 18.41 -10.53 -12.29
N ILE A 195 18.41 -11.78 -11.84
CA ILE A 195 19.32 -12.82 -12.31
C ILE A 195 18.60 -13.53 -13.46
N PRO A 196 18.99 -13.31 -14.73
CA PRO A 196 18.42 -14.04 -15.84
C PRO A 196 18.98 -15.46 -15.83
N GLY A 197 18.09 -16.44 -15.79
CA GLY A 197 18.33 -17.86 -16.09
C GLY A 197 17.24 -18.35 -17.01
#